data_AF-A0A529N6P4-F1
#
_entry.id   AF-A0A529N6P4-F1
#
_cell.length_a   1.000
_cell.length_b   1.000
_cell.length_c   1.000
_cell.angle_alpha   90.00
_cell.angle_beta   90.00
_cell.angle_gamma   90.00
#
_symmetry.space_group_name_H-M   'P 1'
#
loop_
_entity.id
_entity.type
_entity.pdbx_description
1 polymer ?
#
loop_
_entity_poly.entity_id
_entity_poly.type
_entity_poly.pdbx_seq_one_letter_code
_entity_poly.pdbx_strand_id
1 'polypeptide(L)' 'HRVRRVLPLTGLHNLYGPTEAAIDVTAWNCPDDFDGSVVPIGRPIANTRLYLLDGHGAPVPFGAVGELYIGGAG' A
#
# COMPACT_ATOMS: atom_id res chain seq x y z
N HIS A 1 -10.66 -12.99 9.81
CA HIS A 1 -11.45 -11.74 10.04
C HIS A 1 -12.96 -11.94 9.84
N ARG A 2 -13.81 -11.08 10.42
CA ARG A 2 -15.29 -11.14 10.34
C ARG A 2 -15.79 -11.24 8.89
N VAL A 3 -15.19 -10.48 7.97
CA VAL A 3 -15.55 -10.46 6.54
C VAL A 3 -15.47 -11.87 5.94
N ARG A 4 -14.37 -12.61 6.15
CA ARG A 4 -14.23 -14.00 5.65
C ARG A 4 -15.28 -14.96 6.16
N ARG A 5 -15.75 -14.77 7.40
CA ARG A 5 -16.78 -15.64 7.98
C ARG A 5 -18.13 -15.44 7.28
N VAL A 6 -18.40 -14.23 6.78
CA VAL A 6 -19.68 -13.87 6.16
C VAL A 6 -19.61 -13.99 4.63
N LEU A 7 -18.45 -13.74 4.04
CA LEU A 7 -18.19 -13.73 2.59
C LEU A 7 -16.96 -14.58 2.26
N PRO A 8 -17.05 -15.91 2.32
CA PRO A 8 -15.88 -16.80 2.21
C PRO A 8 -15.27 -16.88 0.80
N LEU A 9 -15.98 -16.39 -0.22
CA LEU A 9 -15.55 -16.45 -1.62
C LEU A 9 -15.13 -15.08 -2.18
N THR A 10 -14.96 -14.08 -1.33
CA THR A 10 -14.68 -12.70 -1.74
C THR A 10 -13.26 -12.30 -1.35
N GLY A 11 -12.55 -11.67 -2.30
CA GLY A 11 -11.25 -11.05 -2.03
C GLY A 11 -11.41 -9.77 -1.20
N LEU A 12 -10.52 -9.58 -0.22
CA LEU A 12 -10.44 -8.35 0.55
C LEU A 12 -9.19 -7.58 0.13
N HIS A 13 -9.38 -6.36 -0.34
CA HIS A 13 -8.31 -5.50 -0.83
C HIS A 13 -8.22 -4.24 0.02
N ASN A 14 -7.00 -3.82 0.35
CA ASN A 14 -6.74 -2.49 0.88
C ASN A 14 -6.08 -1.66 -0.22
N LEU A 15 -6.71 -0.55 -0.59
CA LEU A 15 -6.21 0.38 -1.59
C LEU A 15 -5.84 1.67 -0.89
N TYR A 16 -4.80 2.33 -1.38
CA TYR A 16 -4.37 3.61 -0.87
C TYR A 16 -3.93 4.52 -2.01
N GLY A 17 -4.39 5.75 -1.97
CA GLY A 17 -3.77 6.86 -2.67
C GLY A 17 -4.39 8.21 -2.31
N PRO A 18 -3.61 9.29 -2.41
CA PRO A 18 -4.12 10.64 -2.27
C PRO A 18 -4.85 11.10 -3.54
N THR A 19 -5.69 12.13 -3.43
CA THR A 19 -6.43 12.67 -4.58
C THR A 19 -5.50 13.18 -5.69
N GLU A 20 -4.38 13.80 -5.31
CA GLU A 20 -3.36 14.36 -6.20
C GLU A 20 -2.67 13.31 -7.09
N ALA A 21 -2.76 12.03 -6.71
CA ALA A 21 -2.16 10.91 -7.45
C ALA A 21 -3.21 10.00 -8.10
N ALA A 22 -4.41 10.53 -8.39
CA ALA A 22 -5.48 9.86 -9.14
C ALA A 22 -6.08 8.62 -8.46
N ILE A 23 -6.57 8.80 -7.21
CA ILE A 23 -7.35 7.83 -6.42
C ILE A 23 -6.46 6.79 -5.73
N ASP A 24 -6.08 5.71 -6.42
CA ASP A 24 -5.34 4.60 -5.82
C ASP A 24 -3.97 4.48 -6.48
N VAL A 25 -2.92 4.36 -5.67
CA VAL A 25 -1.54 4.20 -6.13
C VAL A 25 -0.90 2.91 -5.61
N THR A 26 -1.45 2.32 -4.55
CA THR A 26 -1.04 1.01 -4.05
C THR A 26 -2.22 0.09 -3.82
N ALA A 27 -1.96 -1.20 -3.97
CA ALA A 27 -2.91 -2.25 -3.64
C ALA A 27 -2.25 -3.33 -2.77
N TRP A 28 -2.98 -3.76 -1.75
CA TRP A 28 -2.68 -4.94 -0.96
C TRP A 28 -3.83 -5.93 -1.01
N ASN A 29 -3.51 -7.18 -1.34
CA ASN A 29 -4.46 -8.30 -1.31
C ASN A 29 -4.32 -8.99 0.03
N CYS A 30 -5.39 -9.01 0.83
CA CYS A 30 -5.39 -9.63 2.15
C CYS A 30 -5.25 -11.16 2.02
N PRO A 31 -4.16 -11.78 2.52
CA PRO A 31 -3.94 -13.21 2.41
C PRO A 31 -4.85 -14.00 3.36
N ASP A 32 -5.08 -15.29 3.06
CA ASP A 32 -6.01 -16.16 3.78
C ASP A 32 -5.71 -16.37 5.27
N ASP A 33 -4.44 -16.33 5.59
CA ASP A 33 -3.84 -16.51 6.90
C ASP A 33 -3.50 -15.19 7.62
N PHE A 34 -3.97 -14.03 7.12
CA PHE A 34 -3.70 -12.75 7.78
C PHE A 34 -4.16 -12.75 9.25
N ASP A 35 -3.25 -12.34 10.14
CA ASP A 35 -3.43 -12.40 11.60
C ASP A 35 -4.12 -11.17 12.18
N GLY A 36 -4.26 -10.08 11.39
CA GLY A 36 -4.86 -8.83 11.83
C GLY A 36 -3.94 -7.87 12.55
N SER A 37 -2.63 -8.08 12.51
CA SER A 37 -1.63 -7.24 13.17
C SER A 37 -1.56 -5.83 12.57
N VAL A 38 -0.99 -5.69 11.37
CA VAL A 38 -0.82 -4.42 10.66
C VAL A 38 -1.28 -4.62 9.21
N VAL A 39 -2.25 -3.83 8.77
CA VAL A 39 -2.75 -3.86 7.39
C VAL A 39 -1.86 -2.97 6.52
N PRO A 40 -1.08 -3.53 5.57
CA PRO A 40 -0.23 -2.73 4.69
C PRO A 40 -1.06 -1.92 3.68
N ILE A 41 -0.50 -0.81 3.19
CA ILE A 41 -1.04 -0.10 2.01
C ILE A 41 -0.72 -0.83 0.69
N GLY A 42 0.21 -1.77 0.73
CA GLY A 42 0.51 -2.67 -0.39
C GLY A 42 1.69 -2.23 -1.25
N ARG A 43 1.64 -2.59 -2.52
CA ARG A 43 2.68 -2.30 -3.52
C ARG A 43 2.17 -1.34 -4.59
N PRO A 44 3.06 -0.58 -5.26
CA PRO A 44 2.67 0.29 -6.34
C PRO A 44 1.87 -0.46 -7.41
N ILE A 45 0.81 0.17 -7.92
CA ILE A 45 0.11 -0.31 -9.12
C ILE A 45 0.97 -0.06 -10.37
N ALA A 46 0.49 -0.51 -11.53
CA ALA A 46 1.19 -0.32 -12.79
C ALA A 46 1.53 1.17 -13.02
N ASN A 47 2.71 1.43 -13.62
CA ASN A 47 3.22 2.77 -13.93
C ASN A 47 3.42 3.73 -12.75
N THR A 48 3.18 3.30 -11.51
CA THR A 48 3.44 4.08 -10.29
C THR A 48 4.74 3.65 -9.62
N ARG A 49 5.44 4.60 -9.01
CA ARG A 49 6.65 4.39 -8.20
C ARG A 49 6.48 5.05 -6.85
N LEU A 50 6.93 4.36 -5.80
CA LEU A 50 6.97 4.89 -4.44
C LEU A 50 8.41 5.00 -3.96
N TYR A 51 8.68 6.07 -3.21
CA TYR A 51 9.94 6.30 -2.54
C TYR A 51 9.67 6.69 -1.10
N LEU A 52 10.50 6.19 -0.18
CA LEU A 52 10.56 6.69 1.20
C LEU A 52 11.84 7.52 1.31
N LEU A 53 11.68 8.82 1.55
CA LEU A 53 12.79 9.76 1.56
C LEU A 53 13.01 10.33 2.98
N ASP A 54 14.25 10.66 3.30
CA ASP A 54 14.62 11.42 4.49
C ASP A 54 14.44 12.94 4.27
N GLY A 55 14.73 13.74 5.30
CA GLY A 55 14.64 15.21 5.24
C GLY A 55 15.65 15.88 4.30
N HIS A 56 16.57 15.13 3.70
CA HIS A 56 17.49 15.61 2.67
C HIS A 56 17.09 15.13 1.26
N GLY A 57 15.97 14.42 1.13
CA GLY A 57 15.48 13.88 -0.13
C GLY A 57 16.17 12.59 -0.58
N ALA A 58 16.94 11.93 0.28
CA ALA A 58 17.62 10.68 -0.05
C ALA A 58 16.76 9.46 0.37
N PRO A 59 16.83 8.33 -0.36
CA PRO A 59 16.11 7.11 0.02
C PRO A 59 16.54 6.57 1.39
N VAL A 60 15.57 6.21 2.22
CA VAL A 60 15.85 5.58 3.52
C VAL A 60 16.16 4.08 3.38
N PRO A 61 16.96 3.49 4.29
CA PRO A 61 17.19 2.04 4.31
C PRO A 61 15.93 1.21 4.55
N PHE A 62 15.97 -0.07 4.18
CA PHE A 62 14.86 -0.99 4.43
C PHE A 62 14.50 -1.05 5.93
N GLY A 63 13.21 -0.91 6.25
CA GLY A 63 12.69 -0.93 7.61
C GLY A 63 12.75 0.41 8.36
N ALA A 64 13.39 1.44 7.79
CA ALA A 64 13.37 2.79 8.35
C ALA A 64 12.08 3.55 7.99
N VAL A 65 11.75 4.55 8.80
CA VAL A 65 10.65 5.49 8.54
C VAL A 65 11.16 6.63 7.66
N GLY A 66 10.37 7.01 6.65
CA GLY A 66 10.62 8.16 5.78
C GLY A 66 9.31 8.75 5.27
N GLU A 67 9.40 9.90 4.60
CA GLU A 67 8.25 10.54 3.93
C GLU A 67 7.94 9.84 2.61
N LEU A 68 6.66 9.58 2.35
CA LEU A 68 6.21 8.85 1.16
C LEU A 68 6.06 9.79 -0.04
N TYR A 69 6.85 9.54 -1.08
CA TYR A 69 6.76 10.22 -2.36
C TYR A 69 6.21 9.30 -3.44
N ILE A 70 5.34 9.84 -4.28
CA ILE A 70 4.68 9.15 -5.37
C ILE A 70 5.14 9.77 -6.69
N GLY A 71 5.54 8.94 -7.64
CA GLY A 71 5.86 9.36 -9.00
C GLY A 71 5.52 8.28 -10.02
N GLY A 72 5.88 8.51 -11.27
CA GLY A 72 5.55 7.60 -12.39
C GLY A 72 4.70 8.28 -13.44
N ALA A 73 4.28 7.52 -14.45
CA ALA A 73 3.54 8.04 -15.60
C ALA A 73 2.01 8.05 -15.38
N GLY A 74 1.53 7.29 -14.40
CA GLY A 74 0.10 6.93 -14.33
C GLY A 74 -0.26 5.85 -15.35
#